data_AF-A0ABD0WK33-F1
#
_entry.id   AF-A0ABD0WK33-F1
#
_cell.length_a   1.000
_cell.length_b   1.000
_cell.length_c   1.000
_cell.angle_alpha   90.00
_cell.angle_beta   90.00
_cell.angle_gamma   90.00
#
_symmetry.space_group_name_H-M   'P 1'
#
loop_
_entity.id
_entity.type
_entity.pdbx_description
1 polymer ?
#
loop_
_entity_poly.entity_id
_entity_poly.type
_entity_poly.pdbx_seq_one_letter_code
_entity_poly.pdbx_strand_id
1 'polypeptide(L)'
;MNVSKLCIQDTRTFLLELKKDQPSEYAVLMYDAFGKLGSDVMGGNVNRPGSLQECLSVQGPSFNGQYCQVFFKQDPLQYFVGICVPDSCVEEDVHTLVVNQTFMQGKMSLMPVVPSILLAHSSQDLFLTQCLARASVPDPSVVICL
;
A
#
# COMPACT_ATOMS: atom_id res chain seq x y z
N MET A 1 9.92 7.35 15.84
CA MET A 1 10.72 6.80 14.73
C MET A 1 10.79 7.84 13.63
N ASN A 2 11.94 7.99 12.97
CA ASN A 2 12.15 9.03 11.97
C ASN A 2 12.23 8.37 10.59
N VAL A 3 11.37 8.79 9.66
CA VAL A 3 11.37 8.26 8.29
C VAL A 3 12.59 8.78 7.55
N SER A 4 13.24 7.94 6.74
CA SER A 4 14.38 8.36 5.93
C SER A 4 14.04 9.56 5.03
N LYS A 5 14.99 10.50 4.86
CA LYS A 5 14.76 11.72 4.08
C LYS A 5 14.39 11.42 2.63
N LEU A 6 15.02 10.39 2.05
CA LEU A 6 14.76 9.98 0.68
C LEU A 6 13.36 9.40 0.51
N CYS A 7 12.95 8.48 1.39
CA CYS A 7 11.59 7.94 1.40
C CYS A 7 10.52 9.04 1.53
N ILE A 8 10.73 10.03 2.42
CA ILE A 8 9.81 11.18 2.54
C ILE A 8 9.72 11.96 1.22
N GLN A 9 10.86 12.24 0.60
CA GLN A 9 10.91 13.01 -0.64
C GLN A 9 10.21 12.27 -1.78
N ASP A 10 10.52 10.99 -1.99
CA ASP A 10 9.92 10.19 -3.05
C ASP A 10 8.43 9.95 -2.81
N THR A 11 8.02 9.70 -1.56
CA THR A 11 6.61 9.56 -1.19
C THR A 11 5.84 10.86 -1.45
N ARG A 12 6.43 12.02 -1.14
CA ARG A 12 5.82 13.32 -1.47
C ARG A 12 5.72 13.54 -2.97
N THR A 13 6.74 13.20 -3.73
CA THR A 13 6.73 13.29 -5.20
C THR A 13 5.59 12.44 -5.76
N PHE A 14 5.47 11.18 -5.33
CA PHE A 14 4.35 10.30 -5.68
C PHE A 14 2.98 10.95 -5.39
N LEU A 15 2.74 11.39 -4.15
CA LEU A 15 1.45 11.96 -3.74
C LEU A 15 1.13 13.27 -4.47
N LEU A 16 2.13 14.11 -4.74
CA LEU A 16 1.97 15.35 -5.49
C LEU A 16 1.62 15.09 -6.96
N GLU A 17 2.28 14.13 -7.59
CA GLU A 17 2.00 13.74 -8.99
C GLU A 17 0.62 13.11 -9.13
N LEU A 18 0.19 12.29 -8.16
CA LEU A 18 -1.16 11.72 -8.11
C LEU A 18 -2.25 12.79 -8.00
N LYS A 19 -1.93 13.95 -7.42
CA LYS A 19 -2.88 15.05 -7.17
C LYS A 19 -3.16 15.94 -8.38
N LYS A 20 -2.33 15.91 -9.41
CA LYS A 20 -2.47 16.80 -10.57
C LYS A 20 -3.80 16.59 -11.29
N ASP A 21 -4.28 17.61 -12.00
CA ASP A 21 -5.46 17.50 -12.87
C ASP A 21 -5.29 16.40 -13.93
N GLN A 22 -4.04 16.22 -14.38
CA GLN A 22 -3.59 15.08 -15.17
C GLN A 22 -2.44 14.41 -14.42
N PRO A 23 -2.72 13.37 -13.62
CA PRO A 23 -1.70 12.64 -12.88
C PRO A 23 -0.71 11.96 -13.82
N SER A 24 0.55 11.86 -13.37
CA SER A 24 1.56 11.06 -14.07
C SER A 24 1.16 9.57 -14.04
N GLU A 25 1.36 8.86 -15.16
CA GLU A 25 0.98 7.45 -15.33
C GLU A 25 1.53 6.56 -14.21
N TYR A 26 2.81 6.72 -13.85
CA TYR A 26 3.45 5.95 -12.79
C TYR A 26 2.75 6.14 -11.43
N ALA A 27 2.26 7.36 -11.14
CA ALA A 27 1.58 7.66 -9.88
C ALA A 27 0.18 7.03 -9.86
N VAL A 28 -0.50 7.01 -11.01
CA VAL A 28 -1.77 6.28 -11.17
C VAL A 28 -1.54 4.78 -10.94
N LEU A 29 -0.54 4.17 -11.58
CA LEU A 29 -0.21 2.76 -11.42
C LEU A 29 0.17 2.39 -9.98
N MET A 30 0.95 3.25 -9.29
CA MET A 30 1.22 3.05 -7.87
C MET A 30 -0.06 2.99 -7.04
N TYR A 31 -1.01 3.89 -7.26
CA TYR A 31 -2.28 3.91 -6.53
C TYR A 31 -3.23 2.77 -6.94
N ASP A 32 -3.23 2.41 -8.23
CA ASP A 32 -4.06 1.32 -8.75
C ASP A 32 -3.64 -0.03 -8.15
N ALA A 33 -2.32 -0.21 -7.97
CA ALA A 33 -1.74 -1.38 -7.33
C ALA A 33 -2.10 -1.56 -5.85
N PHE A 34 -2.69 -0.56 -5.18
CA PHE A 34 -3.13 -0.69 -3.78
C PHE A 34 -4.29 -1.67 -3.66
N GLY A 35 -4.29 -2.47 -2.60
CA GLY A 35 -5.41 -3.31 -2.23
C GLY A 35 -6.71 -2.51 -2.05
N LYS A 36 -7.77 -2.92 -2.74
CA LYS A 36 -9.12 -2.34 -2.62
C LYS A 36 -10.02 -3.24 -1.77
N LEU A 37 -11.09 -2.65 -1.23
CA LEU A 37 -12.10 -3.42 -0.52
C LEU A 37 -12.96 -4.20 -1.51
N GLY A 38 -12.93 -5.53 -1.42
CA GLY A 38 -13.82 -6.40 -2.18
C GLY A 38 -15.22 -6.50 -1.57
N SER A 39 -16.12 -7.14 -2.30
CA SER A 39 -17.40 -7.61 -1.75
C SER A 39 -17.17 -8.78 -0.78
N ASP A 40 -18.20 -9.16 -0.03
CA ASP A 40 -18.18 -10.32 0.88
C ASP A 40 -17.25 -10.17 2.10
N VAL A 41 -17.14 -8.94 2.63
CA VAL A 41 -16.42 -8.68 3.90
C VAL A 41 -16.99 -9.49 5.05
N MET A 42 -18.32 -9.66 5.09
CA MET A 42 -19.01 -10.47 6.10
C MET A 42 -18.70 -11.97 5.98
N GLY A 43 -18.42 -12.47 4.77
CA GLY A 43 -17.92 -13.83 4.53
C GLY A 43 -16.43 -14.00 4.78
N GLY A 44 -15.73 -12.94 5.20
CA GLY A 44 -14.31 -12.98 5.54
C GLY A 44 -13.37 -12.49 4.43
N ASN A 45 -13.88 -11.92 3.34
CA ASN A 45 -13.05 -11.29 2.31
C ASN A 45 -12.51 -9.92 2.75
N VAL A 46 -11.59 -9.96 3.72
CA VAL A 46 -11.06 -8.77 4.41
C VAL A 46 -9.66 -8.37 3.93
N ASN A 47 -8.89 -9.34 3.42
CA ASN A 47 -7.56 -9.14 2.88
C ASN A 47 -7.62 -8.40 1.55
N ARG A 48 -6.68 -7.47 1.34
CA ARG A 48 -6.67 -6.57 0.19
C ARG A 48 -5.30 -6.66 -0.45
N PRO A 49 -5.01 -7.72 -1.23
CA PRO A 49 -3.66 -7.95 -1.73
C PRO A 49 -3.18 -6.88 -2.71
N GLY A 50 -4.07 -6.22 -3.45
CA GLY A 50 -3.62 -5.31 -4.51
C GLY A 50 -2.86 -6.04 -5.62
N SER A 51 -2.04 -5.32 -6.38
CA SER A 51 -1.30 -5.88 -7.52
C SER A 51 0.21 -5.79 -7.31
N LEU A 52 0.81 -6.92 -6.93
CA LEU A 52 2.26 -7.04 -6.77
C LEU A 52 3.00 -6.71 -8.07
N GLN A 53 2.61 -7.35 -9.18
CA GLN A 53 3.30 -7.20 -10.46
C GLN A 53 3.20 -5.77 -11.00
N GLU A 54 2.03 -5.15 -10.88
CA GLU A 54 1.85 -3.76 -11.30
C GLU A 54 2.72 -2.82 -10.47
N CYS A 55 2.72 -2.96 -9.15
CA CYS A 55 3.58 -2.15 -8.30
C CYS A 55 5.06 -2.31 -8.67
N LEU A 56 5.54 -3.55 -8.84
CA LEU A 56 6.93 -3.81 -9.22
C LEU A 56 7.26 -3.34 -10.65
N SER A 57 6.27 -3.12 -11.50
CA SER A 57 6.47 -2.57 -12.86
C SER A 57 6.68 -1.06 -12.89
N VAL A 58 6.26 -0.35 -11.83
CA VAL A 58 6.33 1.11 -11.73
C VAL A 58 7.78 1.59 -11.81
N GLN A 59 8.01 2.57 -12.69
CA GLN A 59 9.24 3.34 -12.80
C GLN A 59 8.89 4.82 -12.62
N GLY A 60 9.25 5.36 -11.45
CA GLY A 60 9.13 6.77 -11.14
C GLY A 60 10.35 7.57 -11.60
N PRO A 61 10.37 8.89 -11.38
CA PRO A 61 11.46 9.75 -11.81
C PRO A 61 12.78 9.50 -11.05
N SER A 62 12.72 9.14 -9.77
CA SER A 62 13.88 8.92 -8.89
C SER A 62 13.87 7.59 -8.15
N PHE A 63 12.82 6.78 -8.31
CA PHE A 63 12.55 5.57 -7.54
C PHE A 63 11.75 4.57 -8.38
N ASN A 64 11.73 3.30 -7.97
CA ASN A 64 10.81 2.29 -8.49
C ASN A 64 9.71 1.97 -7.49
N GLY A 65 8.65 1.30 -7.96
CA GLY A 65 7.67 0.74 -7.04
C GLY A 65 8.20 -0.46 -6.25
N GLN A 66 7.94 -0.44 -4.94
CA GLN A 66 8.14 -1.53 -4.00
C GLN A 66 6.81 -1.89 -3.38
N TYR A 67 6.49 -3.18 -3.42
CA TYR A 67 5.25 -3.69 -2.85
C TYR A 67 5.46 -4.05 -1.37
N CYS A 68 4.56 -3.60 -0.52
CA CYS A 68 4.54 -3.96 0.90
C CYS A 68 3.14 -4.40 1.34
N GLN A 69 3.08 -5.31 2.31
CA GLN A 69 1.86 -5.68 3.03
C GLN A 69 1.88 -5.02 4.39
N VAL A 70 0.79 -4.31 4.72
CA VAL A 70 0.57 -3.69 6.03
C VAL A 70 -0.56 -4.42 6.74
N PHE A 71 -0.30 -4.92 7.95
CA PHE A 71 -1.23 -5.78 8.67
C PHE A 71 -1.93 -5.00 9.78
N PHE A 72 -3.26 -4.97 9.69
CA PHE A 72 -4.13 -4.28 10.61
C PHE A 72 -4.89 -5.25 11.50
N LYS A 73 -5.07 -4.83 12.75
CA LYS A 73 -6.02 -5.39 13.68
C LYS A 73 -7.15 -4.39 13.87
N GLN A 74 -8.37 -4.79 13.51
CA GLN A 74 -9.62 -4.07 13.77
C GLN A 74 -10.60 -5.05 14.40
N ASP A 75 -10.56 -5.19 15.72
CA ASP A 75 -11.25 -6.26 16.44
C ASP A 75 -12.72 -6.43 15.98
N PRO A 76 -13.15 -7.66 15.62
CA PRO A 76 -12.46 -8.94 15.76
C PRO A 76 -11.57 -9.35 14.56
N LEU A 77 -11.38 -8.48 13.57
CA LEU A 77 -10.71 -8.80 12.30
C LEU A 77 -9.20 -8.55 12.37
N GLN A 78 -8.45 -9.43 11.72
CA GLN A 78 -7.06 -9.21 11.34
C GLN A 78 -6.96 -9.39 9.83
N TYR A 79 -6.37 -8.42 9.15
CA TYR A 79 -6.26 -8.43 7.70
C TYR A 79 -5.04 -7.65 7.25
N PHE A 80 -4.64 -7.81 5.99
CA PHE A 80 -3.58 -7.01 5.40
C PHE A 80 -4.07 -6.21 4.20
N VAL A 81 -3.36 -5.12 3.92
CA VAL A 81 -3.49 -4.33 2.70
C VAL A 81 -2.15 -4.31 1.99
N GLY A 82 -2.12 -4.71 0.74
CA GLY A 82 -0.99 -4.51 -0.16
C GLY A 82 -0.96 -3.06 -0.62
N ILE A 83 0.20 -2.42 -0.53
CA ILE A 83 0.43 -1.04 -0.96
C ILE A 83 1.67 -0.95 -1.83
N CYS A 84 1.71 0.04 -2.70
CA CYS A 84 2.87 0.37 -3.50
C CYS A 84 3.53 1.64 -2.99
N VAL A 85 4.81 1.54 -2.61
CA VAL A 85 5.60 2.65 -2.08
C VAL A 85 6.87 2.82 -2.91
N PRO A 86 7.58 3.95 -2.80
CA PRO A 86 8.92 4.06 -3.37
C PRO A 86 9.88 3.01 -2.80
N ASP A 87 10.75 2.46 -3.65
CA ASP A 87 11.82 1.52 -3.26
C ASP A 87 12.92 2.14 -2.38
N SER A 88 12.88 3.45 -2.17
CA SER A 88 13.68 4.14 -1.15
C SER A 88 13.15 3.99 0.28
N CYS A 89 11.95 3.42 0.46
CA CYS A 89 11.31 3.22 1.75
C CYS A 89 11.55 1.79 2.29
N VAL A 90 12.14 1.68 3.49
CA VAL A 90 12.24 0.40 4.21
C VAL A 90 10.97 0.09 5.01
N GLU A 91 10.83 -1.14 5.52
CA GLU A 91 9.62 -1.57 6.25
C GLU A 91 9.26 -0.64 7.43
N GLU A 92 10.25 -0.17 8.18
CA GLU A 92 10.06 0.76 9.31
C GLU A 92 9.58 2.15 8.85
N ASP A 93 10.08 2.62 7.70
CA ASP A 93 9.64 3.86 7.07
C ASP A 93 8.16 3.75 6.69
N VAL A 94 7.80 2.66 6.00
CA VAL A 94 6.43 2.37 5.57
C VAL A 94 5.48 2.28 6.76
N HIS A 95 5.87 1.53 7.80
CA HIS A 95 5.09 1.44 9.05
C HIS A 95 4.80 2.83 9.62
N THR A 96 5.83 3.68 9.70
CA THR A 96 5.69 5.05 10.23
C THR A 96 4.83 5.93 9.32
N LEU A 97 4.95 5.82 8.00
CA LEU A 97 4.14 6.56 7.04
C LEU A 97 2.65 6.23 7.15
N VAL A 98 2.32 4.95 7.35
CA VAL A 98 0.95 4.44 7.53
C VAL A 98 0.34 4.94 8.83
N VAL A 99 1.07 4.81 9.96
CA VAL A 99 0.63 5.31 11.27
C VAL A 99 0.39 6.82 11.24
N ASN A 100 1.27 7.57 10.57
CA ASN A 100 1.14 9.02 10.43
C ASN A 100 0.06 9.46 9.41
N GLN A 101 -0.70 8.52 8.84
CA GLN A 101 -1.73 8.79 7.83
C GLN A 101 -1.19 9.59 6.64
N THR A 102 0.02 9.27 6.18
CA THR A 102 0.66 10.03 5.08
C THR A 102 -0.07 9.84 3.76
N PHE A 103 -0.66 8.67 3.54
CA PHE A 103 -1.39 8.30 2.33
C PHE A 103 -2.83 8.85 2.33
N MET A 104 -2.96 10.18 2.46
CA MET A 104 -4.22 10.91 2.48
C MET A 104 -4.26 11.94 1.35
N GLN A 105 -5.37 11.94 0.61
CA GLN A 105 -5.66 12.91 -0.44
C GLN A 105 -6.88 13.75 -0.03
N GLY A 106 -6.61 14.92 0.58
CA GLY A 106 -7.67 15.74 1.19
C GLY A 106 -8.30 15.01 2.37
N LYS A 107 -9.58 14.64 2.26
CA LYS A 107 -10.30 13.85 3.28
C LYS A 107 -10.36 12.35 2.97
N MET A 108 -9.81 11.92 1.84
CA MET A 108 -9.85 10.52 1.39
C MET A 108 -8.55 9.81 1.79
N SER A 109 -8.67 8.66 2.47
CA SER A 109 -7.55 7.73 2.66
C SER A 109 -7.32 6.95 1.37
N LEU A 110 -6.06 6.86 0.93
CA LEU A 110 -5.69 6.02 -0.21
C LEU A 110 -5.67 4.53 0.18
N MET A 111 -5.49 4.23 1.46
CA MET A 111 -5.58 2.87 2.00
C MET A 111 -7.01 2.64 2.51
N PRO A 112 -7.77 1.73 1.89
CA PRO A 112 -9.12 1.47 2.34
C PRO A 112 -9.03 0.61 3.61
N VAL A 113 -9.60 1.10 4.69
CA VAL A 113 -9.79 0.36 5.95
C VAL A 113 -11.13 -0.37 5.92
N VAL A 114 -11.44 -1.23 6.89
CA VAL A 114 -12.82 -1.77 7.01
C VAL A 114 -13.73 -0.64 7.49
N PRO A 115 -14.79 -0.30 6.74
CA PRO A 115 -15.71 0.77 7.13
C PRO A 115 -16.39 0.48 8.47
N SER A 116 -16.58 1.53 9.27
CA SER A 116 -17.24 1.43 10.58
C SER A 116 -18.72 1.01 10.50
N ILE A 117 -19.35 1.09 9.32
CA ILE A 117 -20.69 0.51 9.09
C ILE A 117 -20.69 -1.02 9.19
N LEU A 118 -19.54 -1.67 8.95
CA LEU A 118 -19.36 -3.12 9.09
C LEU A 118 -18.77 -3.50 10.46
N LEU A 119 -17.98 -2.61 11.06
CA LEU A 119 -17.35 -2.79 12.37
C LEU A 119 -17.62 -1.58 13.26
N ALA A 120 -18.71 -1.62 14.02
CA ALA A 120 -18.98 -0.60 15.02
C ALA A 120 -17.95 -0.68 16.15
N HIS A 121 -17.41 0.47 16.58
CA HIS A 121 -16.53 0.61 17.74
C HIS A 121 -15.17 -0.13 17.68
N SER A 122 -14.64 -0.43 16.50
CA SER A 122 -13.29 -1.01 16.37
C SER A 122 -12.20 0.09 16.41
N SER A 123 -11.19 -0.07 17.28
CA SER A 123 -9.90 0.60 17.08
C SER A 123 -9.16 -0.07 15.92
N GLN A 124 -8.28 0.69 15.25
CA GLN A 124 -7.44 0.17 14.19
C GLN A 124 -5.99 0.30 14.60
N ASP A 125 -5.31 -0.84 14.71
CA ASP A 125 -3.91 -0.90 15.06
C ASP A 125 -3.12 -1.54 13.91
N LEU A 126 -2.04 -0.88 13.49
CA LEU A 126 -1.03 -1.47 12.63
C LEU A 126 -0.08 -2.28 13.50
N PHE A 127 0.14 -3.56 13.20
CA PHE A 127 1.00 -4.42 14.02
C PHE A 127 2.18 -5.03 13.27
N LEU A 128 2.15 -5.06 11.93
CA LEU A 128 3.25 -5.58 11.12
C LEU A 128 3.27 -4.87 9.76
N THR A 129 4.47 -4.71 9.21
CA THR A 129 4.70 -4.27 7.83
C THR A 129 5.77 -5.16 7.23
N GLN A 130 5.53 -5.68 6.03
CA GLN A 130 6.47 -6.53 5.32
C GLN A 130 6.59 -6.08 3.87
N CYS A 131 7.81 -5.85 3.39
CA CYS A 131 8.07 -5.42 2.02
C CYS A 131 8.74 -6.54 1.22
N LEU A 132 8.24 -6.77 0.01
CA LEU A 132 8.82 -7.75 -0.90
C LEU A 132 9.96 -7.10 -1.67
N ALA A 133 11.16 -7.65 -1.53
CA ALA A 133 12.27 -7.27 -2.39
C ALA A 133 11.95 -7.63 -3.85
N ARG A 134 12.31 -6.77 -4.82
CA ARG A 134 12.35 -7.16 -6.23
C ARG A 134 13.27 -8.39 -6.32
N ALA A 135 12.70 -9.56 -6.62
CA ALA A 135 13.50 -10.73 -6.95
C ALA A 135 14.29 -10.39 -8.22
N SER A 136 15.63 -10.41 -8.15
CA SER A 136 16.50 -10.16 -9.29
C SER A 136 16.49 -11.30 -10.33
N VAL A 137 15.65 -12.32 -10.12
CA VAL A 137 15.40 -13.43 -11.06
C VAL A 137 13.95 -13.89 -10.85
N PRO A 138 13.11 -14.02 -11.90
CA PRO A 138 11.82 -14.67 -11.74
C PRO A 138 12.06 -16.13 -11.35
N ASP A 139 11.57 -16.53 -10.18
CA ASP A 139 11.55 -17.92 -9.78
C ASP A 139 10.58 -18.68 -10.72
N PRO A 140 11.06 -19.65 -11.54
CA PRO A 140 10.20 -20.42 -12.42
C PRO A 140 9.14 -21.25 -11.68
N SER A 141 9.21 -21.29 -10.35
CA SER A 141 8.23 -21.93 -9.46
C SER A 141 6.93 -21.14 -9.31
N VAL A 142 6.88 -19.86 -9.70
CA VAL A 142 5.64 -19.06 -9.69
C VAL A 142 4.84 -19.38 -10.95
N VAL A 143 4.27 -20.58 -10.98
CA VAL A 143 3.30 -21.02 -11.97
C VAL A 143 2.05 -20.17 -11.83
N ILE A 144 1.72 -19.46 -12.90
CA ILE A 144 0.44 -18.76 -13.08
C ILE A 144 -0.62 -19.82 -13.39
N CYS A 145 -1.66 -19.93 -12.56
CA CYS A 145 -2.88 -20.64 -12.95
C CYS A 145 -3.67 -19.72 -13.89
N LEU A 146 -3.88 -20.18 -15.13
CA LEU A 146 -4.82 -19.61 -16.11
C LEU A 146 -6.27 -19.89 -15.71
#